data_AF-A0A679F6R7-F1
#
_entry.id   AF-A0A679F6R7-F1
#
_cell.length_a   1.000
_cell.length_b   1.000
_cell.length_c   1.000
_cell.angle_alpha   90.00
_cell.angle_beta   90.00
_cell.angle_gamma   90.00
#
_symmetry.space_group_name_H-M   'P 1'
#
loop_
_entity.id
_entity.type
_entity.pdbx_description
1 polymer ?
#
loop_
_entity_poly.entity_id
_entity_poly.type
_entity_poly.pdbx_seq_one_letter_code
_entity_poly.pdbx_strand_id
1 'polypeptide(L)'
;MRDLLCFAHGRAGEWEGVCLEFDLAVQGRSFNEVREALEDAVRDYVAAASDEDEATRTKLLNRRAPLWVFLSWTARVVWSARRHWRAGDGDTSASFPVACPA
;
A
#
# COMPACT_ATOMS: atom_id res chain seq x y z
N MET A 1 -2.47 15.60 10.64
CA MET A 1 -2.20 14.15 10.71
C MET A 1 -3.34 13.42 10.03
N ARG A 2 -3.09 12.88 8.85
CA ARG A 2 -4.06 12.11 8.05
C ARG A 2 -3.58 10.66 8.06
N ASP A 3 -4.48 9.72 8.33
CA ASP A 3 -4.13 8.30 8.28
C ASP A 3 -4.35 7.79 6.86
N LEU A 4 -3.35 7.12 6.29
CA LEU A 4 -3.43 6.52 4.97
C LEU A 4 -3.89 5.09 5.09
N LEU A 5 -4.82 4.70 4.22
CA LEU A 5 -5.30 3.32 4.17
C LEU A 5 -4.31 2.44 3.39
N CYS A 6 -3.55 1.63 4.14
CA CYS A 6 -2.62 0.66 3.58
C CYS A 6 -3.11 -0.76 3.83
N PHE A 7 -2.81 -1.63 2.87
CA PHE A 7 -3.18 -3.03 2.91
C PHE A 7 -1.91 -3.86 2.80
N ALA A 8 -1.74 -4.87 3.66
CA ALA A 8 -0.80 -5.95 3.37
C ALA A 8 -1.56 -7.26 3.22
N HIS A 9 -1.15 -8.04 2.25
CA HIS A 9 -1.65 -9.38 2.04
C HIS A 9 -0.46 -10.30 1.75
N GLY A 10 -0.53 -11.51 2.26
CA GLY A 10 0.55 -12.44 2.08
C GLY A 10 0.44 -13.69 2.91
N ARG A 11 1.44 -14.54 2.75
CA ARG A 11 1.63 -15.78 3.48
C ARG A 11 3.10 -15.90 3.88
N ALA A 12 3.45 -16.90 4.68
CA ALA A 12 4.82 -17.07 5.17
C ALA A 12 5.84 -17.08 4.01
N GLY A 13 6.74 -16.08 4.00
CA GLY A 13 7.78 -15.93 2.98
C GLY A 13 7.43 -15.05 1.78
N GLU A 14 6.15 -14.69 1.58
CA GLU A 14 5.68 -13.88 0.44
C GLU A 14 4.59 -12.91 0.93
N TRP A 15 4.97 -11.65 1.14
CA TRP A 15 4.08 -10.56 1.54
C TRP A 15 4.15 -9.41 0.55
N GLU A 16 3.02 -8.78 0.30
CA GLU A 16 2.89 -7.58 -0.52
C GLU A 16 2.07 -6.54 0.25
N GLY A 17 2.50 -5.28 0.17
CA GLY A 17 1.86 -4.16 0.84
C GLY A 17 1.61 -3.03 -0.14
N VAL A 18 0.42 -2.45 -0.10
CA VAL A 18 0.01 -1.35 -0.99
C VAL A 18 -0.67 -0.23 -0.23
N CYS A 19 -0.24 0.99 -0.53
CA CYS A 19 -0.89 2.24 -0.14
C CYS A 19 -1.53 2.86 -1.37
N LEU A 20 -2.85 2.83 -1.43
CA LEU A 20 -3.58 3.26 -2.62
C LEU A 20 -3.65 4.79 -2.76
N GLU A 21 -3.52 5.54 -1.68
CA GLU A 21 -3.53 7.01 -1.72
C GLU A 21 -2.30 7.58 -2.46
N PHE A 22 -1.13 6.98 -2.26
CA PHE A 22 0.11 7.39 -2.93
C PHE A 22 0.54 6.45 -4.06
N ASP A 23 -0.27 5.45 -4.38
CA ASP A 23 0.02 4.45 -5.42
C ASP A 23 1.38 3.76 -5.16
N LEU A 24 1.65 3.45 -3.89
CA LEU A 24 2.87 2.80 -3.43
C LEU A 24 2.62 1.31 -3.27
N ALA A 25 3.57 0.49 -3.71
CA ALA A 25 3.57 -0.94 -3.51
C ALA A 25 4.96 -1.43 -3.09
N VAL A 26 5.01 -2.31 -2.09
CA VAL A 26 6.23 -2.93 -1.56
C VAL A 26 6.01 -4.42 -1.39
N GLN A 27 7.10 -5.19 -1.39
CA GLN A 27 7.07 -6.63 -1.17
C GLN A 27 8.12 -7.01 -0.12
N GLY A 28 7.88 -8.11 0.59
CA GLY A 28 8.77 -8.60 1.64
C GLY A 28 8.48 -10.05 1.99
N ARG A 29 9.25 -10.61 2.91
CA ARG A 29 9.11 -12.01 3.36
C ARG A 29 8.23 -12.15 4.59
N SER A 30 7.89 -11.04 5.23
CA SER A 30 7.02 -11.00 6.41
C SER A 30 6.12 -9.77 6.42
N PHE A 31 5.01 -9.84 7.17
CA PHE A 31 4.13 -8.71 7.40
C PHE A 31 4.88 -7.50 7.99
N ASN A 32 5.76 -7.71 8.97
CA ASN A 32 6.50 -6.63 9.61
C ASN A 32 7.45 -5.93 8.61
N GLU A 33 8.15 -6.70 7.78
CA GLU A 33 9.04 -6.16 6.74
C GLU A 33 8.24 -5.33 5.72
N VAL A 34 7.07 -5.82 5.30
CA VAL A 34 6.18 -5.08 4.39
C VAL A 34 5.59 -3.83 5.03
N ARG A 35 5.21 -3.90 6.32
CA ARG A 35 4.71 -2.75 7.08
C ARG A 35 5.78 -1.67 7.19
N GLU A 36 6.98 -2.02 7.63
CA GLU A 36 8.11 -1.10 7.76
C GLU A 36 8.50 -0.50 6.40
N ALA A 37 8.57 -1.32 5.35
CA ALA A 37 8.83 -0.84 4.00
C ALA A 37 7.74 0.11 3.48
N LEU A 38 6.46 -0.12 3.81
CA LEU A 38 5.37 0.80 3.47
C LEU A 38 5.49 2.12 4.23
N GLU A 39 5.77 2.08 5.53
CA GLU A 39 5.96 3.28 6.35
C GLU A 39 7.14 4.12 5.84
N ASP A 40 8.24 3.46 5.47
CA ASP A 40 9.42 4.09 4.88
C ASP A 40 9.10 4.70 3.51
N ALA A 41 8.44 3.95 2.62
CA ALA A 41 8.04 4.45 1.30
C ALA A 41 7.09 5.66 1.39
N VAL A 42 6.15 5.64 2.35
CA VAL A 42 5.26 6.78 2.61
C VAL A 42 6.06 7.99 3.10
N ARG A 43 6.99 7.80 4.03
CA ARG A 43 7.82 8.88 4.56
C ARG A 43 8.69 9.49 3.47
N ASP A 44 9.33 8.67 2.65
CA ASP A 44 10.17 9.13 1.54
C ASP A 44 9.35 9.86 0.47
N TYR A 45 8.14 9.36 0.16
CA TYR A 45 7.22 10.03 -0.74
C TYR A 45 6.82 11.42 -0.24
N VAL A 46 6.46 11.53 1.05
CA VAL A 46 6.07 12.80 1.67
C VAL A 46 7.25 13.77 1.73
N ALA A 47 8.45 13.28 2.06
CA ALA A 47 9.66 14.09 2.06
C ALA A 47 9.98 14.64 0.66
N ALA A 48 9.94 13.79 -0.37
CA ALA A 48 10.15 14.20 -1.75
C ALA A 48 9.08 15.19 -2.22
N ALA A 49 7.80 14.93 -1.95
CA ALA A 49 6.71 15.85 -2.28
C ALA A 49 6.82 17.19 -1.53
N SER A 50 7.44 17.20 -0.34
CA SER A 50 7.66 18.42 0.44
C SER A 50 8.78 19.28 -0.11
N ASP A 51 9.77 18.70 -0.81
CA ASP A 51 10.87 19.44 -1.44
C ASP A 51 10.42 20.18 -2.73
N GLU A 52 9.29 19.76 -3.31
CA GLU A 52 8.70 20.39 -4.48
C GLU A 52 8.04 21.76 -4.18
N ASP A 53 7.73 22.52 -5.24
CA ASP A 53 7.00 23.78 -5.15
C ASP A 53 5.60 23.59 -4.54
N GLU A 54 5.04 24.65 -3.96
CA GLU A 54 3.78 24.57 -3.19
C GLU A 54 2.58 24.08 -4.02
N ALA A 55 2.53 24.38 -5.32
CA ALA A 55 1.47 23.91 -6.20
C ALA A 55 1.63 22.40 -6.52
N THR A 56 2.86 21.95 -6.75
CA THR A 56 3.21 20.55 -6.99
C THR A 56 3.04 19.71 -5.72
N ARG A 57 3.53 20.17 -4.57
CA ARG A 57 3.34 19.55 -3.25
C ARG A 57 1.86 19.29 -2.96
N THR A 58 1.03 20.33 -3.11
CA THR A 58 -0.41 20.22 -2.85
C THR A 58 -1.08 19.20 -3.76
N LYS A 59 -0.64 19.13 -5.03
CA LYS A 59 -1.17 18.17 -6.00
C LYS A 59 -0.74 16.73 -5.71
N LEU A 60 0.51 16.51 -5.28
CA LEU A 60 1.04 15.19 -4.92
C LEU A 60 0.39 14.66 -3.63
N LEU A 61 0.29 15.49 -2.58
CA LEU A 61 -0.26 15.08 -1.29
C LEU A 61 -1.80 14.97 -1.27
N ASN A 62 -2.50 15.70 -2.16
CA ASN A 62 -3.97 15.59 -2.31
C ASN A 62 -4.42 14.69 -3.46
N ARG A 63 -3.51 13.97 -4.13
CA ARG A 63 -3.89 13.03 -5.16
C ARG A 63 -4.69 11.89 -4.51
N ARG A 64 -5.97 11.82 -4.84
CA ARG A 64 -6.84 10.71 -4.42
C ARG A 64 -6.87 9.69 -5.56
N ALA A 65 -6.58 8.43 -5.27
CA ALA A 65 -6.72 7.38 -6.29
C ALA A 65 -8.17 7.28 -6.77
N PRO A 66 -8.42 7.20 -8.09
CA PRO A 66 -9.74 6.91 -8.63
C PRO A 66 -10.27 5.59 -8.07
N LEU A 67 -11.57 5.53 -7.73
CA LEU A 67 -12.21 4.34 -7.15
C LEU A 67 -12.05 3.07 -8.01
N TRP A 68 -11.90 3.23 -9.33
CA TRP A 68 -11.67 2.11 -10.24
C TRP A 68 -10.29 1.46 -10.07
N VAL A 69 -9.27 2.22 -9.66
CA VAL A 69 -7.95 1.68 -9.32
C VAL A 69 -8.04 0.84 -8.05
N PHE A 70 -8.76 1.32 -7.04
CA PHE A 70 -9.09 0.54 -5.86
C PHE A 70 -9.78 -0.79 -6.23
N LEU A 71 -10.78 -0.73 -7.12
CA LEU A 71 -11.54 -1.92 -7.54
C LEU A 71 -10.71 -2.90 -8.37
N SER A 72 -9.84 -2.41 -9.25
CA SER A 72 -8.99 -3.27 -10.08
C SER A 72 -7.88 -3.93 -9.25
N TRP A 73 -7.31 -3.19 -8.30
CA TRP A 73 -6.28 -3.70 -7.41
C TRP A 73 -6.84 -4.76 -6.45
N THR A 74 -7.99 -4.46 -5.82
CA THR A 74 -8.71 -5.44 -5.00
C THR A 74 -9.14 -6.66 -5.82
N ALA A 75 -9.62 -6.48 -7.06
CA ALA A 75 -9.94 -7.61 -7.94
C ALA A 75 -8.70 -8.44 -8.30
N ARG A 76 -7.54 -7.82 -8.51
CA ARG A 76 -6.28 -8.52 -8.78
C ARG A 76 -5.84 -9.36 -7.58
N VAL A 77 -5.87 -8.79 -6.38
CA VAL A 77 -5.57 -9.50 -5.12
C VAL A 77 -6.55 -10.65 -4.90
N VAL A 78 -7.85 -10.41 -5.08
CA VAL A 78 -8.87 -11.45 -4.94
C VAL A 78 -8.69 -12.54 -5.99
N TRP A 79 -8.28 -12.19 -7.20
CA TRP A 79 -8.09 -13.16 -8.28
C TRP A 79 -6.81 -13.97 -8.12
N SER A 80 -5.70 -13.34 -7.70
CA SER A 80 -4.49 -14.07 -7.30
C SER A 80 -4.83 -14.98 -6.13
N ALA A 81 -5.40 -14.46 -5.04
CA ALA A 81 -5.84 -15.25 -3.89
C ALA A 81 -6.71 -16.44 -4.34
N ARG A 82 -7.74 -16.25 -5.18
CA ARG A 82 -8.55 -17.36 -5.71
C ARG A 82 -7.77 -18.39 -6.53
N ARG A 83 -6.81 -17.97 -7.34
CA ARG A 83 -6.02 -18.86 -8.20
C ARG A 83 -5.03 -19.69 -7.39
N HIS A 84 -4.48 -19.11 -6.33
CA HIS A 84 -3.55 -19.77 -5.40
C HIS A 84 -4.29 -20.58 -4.33
N TRP A 85 -5.54 -20.25 -3.99
CA TRP A 85 -6.39 -21.01 -3.05
C TRP A 85 -6.77 -22.39 -3.58
N ARG A 86 -6.84 -22.58 -4.90
CA ARG A 86 -6.94 -23.91 -5.53
C ARG A 86 -5.71 -24.81 -5.28
N ALA A 87 -4.61 -24.24 -4.79
CA ALA A 87 -3.37 -24.96 -4.44
C ALA A 87 -3.18 -25.20 -2.92
N GLY A 88 -4.16 -24.84 -2.07
CA GLY A 88 -4.24 -25.33 -0.70
C GLY A 88 -3.20 -24.79 0.29
N ASP A 89 -3.05 -23.47 0.42
CA ASP A 89 -2.28 -22.87 1.53
C ASP A 89 -2.88 -21.53 1.98
N GLY A 90 -2.86 -21.29 3.30
CA GLY A 90 -3.67 -20.28 4.00
C GLY A 90 -3.21 -18.83 3.81
N ASP A 91 -4.13 -17.96 3.38
CA ASP A 91 -3.86 -16.56 3.11
C ASP A 91 -4.16 -15.69 4.35
N THR A 92 -3.24 -14.78 4.72
CA THR A 92 -3.42 -13.84 5.84
C THR A 92 -3.43 -12.41 5.30
N SER A 93 -4.58 -11.75 5.37
CA SER A 93 -4.71 -10.33 4.98
C SER A 93 -4.90 -9.45 6.21
N ALA A 94 -4.19 -8.33 6.25
CA ALA A 94 -4.29 -7.34 7.32
C ALA A 94 -4.26 -5.93 6.73
N SER A 95 -5.32 -5.16 6.99
CA SER A 95 -5.33 -3.71 6.78
C SER A 95 -4.78 -3.02 8.02
N PHE A 96 -3.90 -2.03 7.84
CA PHE A 96 -3.40 -1.22 8.94
C PHE A 96 -3.32 0.25 8.55
N PRO A 97 -3.61 1.17 9.48
CA PRO A 97 -3.42 2.60 9.24
C PRO A 97 -1.92 2.90 9.21
N VAL A 98 -1.48 3.69 8.23
CA VAL A 98 -0.13 4.27 8.20
C VAL A 98 -0.24 5.76 8.44
N ALA A 99 0.48 6.26 9.45
CA ALA A 99 0.49 7.67 9.78
C ALA A 99 1.19 8.45 8.66
N CYS A 100 0.50 9.42 8.05
CA CYS A 100 1.13 10.36 7.12
C CYS A 100 1.66 11.57 7.90
N PRO A 101 2.98 11.84 7.86
CA PRO A 101 3.56 13.07 8.39
C PRO A 101 3.38 14.22 7.36
N ALA A 102 2.12 14.48 6.98
CA ALA A 102 1.75 15.65 6.16
C ALA A 102 1.26 16.80 7.04
#